data_AF-L9ZYZ2-F1
#
_entry.id   AF-L9ZYZ2-F1
#
_cell.length_a   1.000
_cell.length_b   1.000
_cell.length_c   1.000
_cell.angle_alpha   90.00
_cell.angle_beta   90.00
_cell.angle_gamma   90.00
#
_symmetry.space_group_name_H-M   'P 1'
#
loop_
_entity.id
_entity.type
_entity.pdbx_description
1 polymer ?
#
loop_
_entity_poly.entity_id
_entity_poly.type
_entity_poly.pdbx_seq_one_letter_code
_entity_poly.pdbx_strand_id
1 'polypeptide(L)'
;MVYNASCCGDAGMSEDDSERVRISRRTVLQASGSAAALSVFGTGAASADGANGPGEGHAAFERCPDATVRPSMGHCEGASMEGCADDHPVTIELREAVQQTLESEYPDAGALLDAGFKPYFDTLDVADEDGWSHWLNPEFIGDDDVLDPTRPESVLVDNSSWRSIGVMFIATRDGEAVEPPVVYDEDGAGRDDDGDDDYGAHHGDGNGEGDSYSHSHGDGHEHENGNGYGHDEHGDDEHGNDDHEHSDDEHGHDDHGHDGHEHDEHGHDDHGDETDTHCSPWHYHAGLPGRFAWWFYQQAYETQFTDGEKTLPCRTPCMMHVWTIDHPEGVYAHDAPPAEYREQPPVAEAGFETDADPSTDDLGWDVLPEQERPAQLPHEIELPLLDRFLP
;
A
#
# COMPACT_ATOMS: atom_id res chain seq x y z
N MET A 1 -41.87 33.73 38.68
CA MET A 1 -42.26 35.03 38.10
C MET A 1 -42.81 34.74 36.71
N VAL A 2 -43.95 35.33 36.40
CA VAL A 2 -44.83 35.09 35.25
C VAL A 2 -44.83 36.34 34.35
N TYR A 3 -45.22 36.15 33.07
CA TYR A 3 -45.67 37.09 32.02
C TYR A 3 -44.67 37.33 30.88
N ASN A 4 -44.94 36.78 29.67
CA ASN A 4 -45.76 37.30 28.54
C ASN A 4 -45.03 38.37 27.74
N ALA A 5 -45.20 38.58 26.43
CA ALA A 5 -45.72 37.88 25.27
C ALA A 5 -45.75 38.94 24.14
N SER A 6 -45.56 38.51 22.88
CA SER A 6 -46.20 39.05 21.67
C SER A 6 -45.76 40.44 21.13
N CYS A 7 -45.36 40.51 19.85
CA CYS A 7 -46.27 40.90 18.74
C CYS A 7 -45.57 41.15 17.38
N CYS A 8 -46.38 40.94 16.34
CA CYS A 8 -46.21 40.86 14.89
C CYS A 8 -45.77 42.11 14.10
N GLY A 9 -45.45 41.88 12.81
CA GLY A 9 -45.61 42.79 11.66
C GLY A 9 -44.66 42.39 10.50
N ASP A 10 -45.01 41.59 9.49
CA ASP A 10 -45.99 41.67 8.38
C ASP A 10 -45.44 42.34 7.08
N ALA A 11 -45.76 41.68 5.96
CA ALA A 11 -45.79 42.08 4.55
C ALA A 11 -44.51 42.45 3.75
N GLY A 12 -44.08 41.48 2.92
CA GLY A 12 -44.32 41.51 1.47
C GLY A 12 -43.37 42.32 0.55
N MET A 13 -42.61 41.62 -0.30
CA MET A 13 -42.30 42.07 -1.66
C MET A 13 -42.09 40.86 -2.58
N SER A 14 -42.78 40.94 -3.72
CA SER A 14 -42.96 39.95 -4.76
C SER A 14 -41.76 39.88 -5.72
N GLU A 15 -41.57 38.68 -6.27
CA GLU A 15 -41.22 38.38 -7.67
C GLU A 15 -39.93 39.02 -8.23
N ASP A 16 -38.88 38.22 -8.37
CA ASP A 16 -38.24 38.15 -9.67
C ASP A 16 -37.81 36.72 -10.02
N ASP A 17 -38.02 36.44 -11.30
CA ASP A 17 -38.08 35.17 -12.01
C ASP A 17 -36.66 34.77 -12.41
N SER A 18 -36.19 33.59 -11.97
CA SER A 18 -34.97 32.95 -12.47
C SER A 18 -34.97 31.47 -12.08
N GLU A 19 -35.92 30.70 -12.63
CA GLU A 19 -35.81 29.24 -12.71
C GLU A 19 -34.58 28.87 -13.56
N ARG A 20 -33.42 28.81 -12.93
CA ARG A 20 -32.29 28.03 -13.45
C ARG A 20 -32.64 26.57 -13.25
N VAL A 21 -33.08 25.93 -14.33
CA VAL A 21 -33.15 24.47 -14.45
C VAL A 21 -31.77 23.90 -14.13
N ARG A 22 -31.57 23.45 -12.89
CA ARG A 22 -30.40 22.68 -12.49
C ARG A 22 -30.60 21.26 -13.04
N ILE A 23 -30.02 21.01 -14.21
CA ILE A 23 -29.88 19.66 -14.73
C ILE A 23 -28.89 18.94 -13.81
N SER A 24 -29.41 18.03 -12.99
CA SER A 24 -28.62 17.15 -12.14
C SER A 24 -27.82 16.17 -13.01
N ARG A 25 -26.51 16.07 -12.77
CA ARG A 25 -25.57 15.16 -13.48
C ARG A 25 -25.99 13.68 -13.40
N ARG A 26 -26.88 13.30 -12.48
CA ARG A 26 -27.43 11.94 -12.36
C ARG A 26 -28.37 11.51 -13.50
N THR A 27 -28.81 12.41 -14.38
CA THR A 27 -29.72 12.06 -15.50
C THR A 27 -28.97 11.79 -16.82
N VAL A 28 -27.66 12.00 -16.90
CA VAL A 28 -26.89 11.83 -18.16
C VAL A 28 -26.21 10.45 -18.28
N LEU A 29 -26.14 9.64 -17.22
CA LEU A 29 -25.49 8.32 -17.27
C LEU A 29 -26.45 7.12 -17.37
N GLN A 30 -27.73 7.34 -17.69
CA GLN A 30 -28.70 6.25 -17.86
C GLN A 30 -29.16 6.06 -19.32
N ALA A 31 -28.28 6.33 -20.28
CA ALA A 31 -28.55 6.11 -21.70
C ALA A 31 -27.28 5.74 -22.49
N SER A 32 -26.63 4.65 -22.13
CA SER A 32 -25.75 3.89 -23.05
C SER A 32 -25.58 2.45 -22.57
N GLY A 33 -26.72 1.76 -22.44
CA GLY A 33 -26.74 0.31 -22.36
C GLY A 33 -26.65 -0.32 -23.75
N SER A 34 -25.77 -1.32 -23.86
CA SER A 34 -25.75 -2.40 -24.86
C SER A 34 -25.12 -2.10 -26.23
N ALA A 35 -23.89 -2.60 -26.45
CA ALA A 35 -23.48 -3.11 -27.76
C ALA A 35 -22.35 -4.16 -27.63
N ALA A 36 -22.63 -5.31 -28.25
CA ALA A 36 -21.84 -6.51 -28.46
C ALA A 36 -20.31 -6.40 -28.55
N ALA A 37 -19.66 -7.44 -28.00
CA ALA A 37 -18.30 -7.82 -28.30
C ALA A 37 -18.12 -8.13 -29.79
N LEU A 38 -17.13 -7.48 -30.42
CA LEU A 38 -16.55 -7.90 -31.68
C LEU A 38 -15.02 -7.85 -31.55
N SER A 39 -14.40 -9.02 -31.67
CA SER A 39 -12.96 -9.17 -31.79
C SER A 39 -12.50 -8.59 -33.13
N VAL A 40 -11.70 -7.53 -33.11
CA VAL A 40 -10.98 -7.04 -34.30
C VAL A 40 -9.49 -7.06 -34.01
N PHE A 41 -8.82 -8.06 -34.59
CA PHE A 41 -7.40 -7.97 -34.88
C PHE A 41 -7.21 -6.90 -35.95
N GLY A 42 -6.47 -5.85 -35.63
CA GLY A 42 -6.15 -4.77 -36.55
C GLY A 42 -4.81 -4.14 -36.22
N THR A 43 -3.72 -4.72 -36.74
CA THR A 43 -2.44 -4.03 -36.87
C THR A 43 -2.63 -2.83 -37.82
N GLY A 44 -2.75 -1.64 -37.26
CA GLY A 44 -2.82 -0.38 -37.98
C GLY A 44 -1.73 0.56 -37.51
N ALA A 45 -0.59 0.56 -38.20
CA ALA A 45 0.42 1.60 -38.06
C ALA A 45 -0.14 2.92 -38.64
N ALA A 46 -0.45 3.87 -37.76
CA ALA A 46 -0.73 5.24 -38.17
C ALA A 46 0.60 5.98 -38.35
N SER A 47 1.03 6.14 -39.60
CA SER A 47 2.15 7.01 -39.97
C SER A 47 1.62 8.41 -40.19
N ALA A 48 1.91 9.32 -39.26
CA ALA A 48 1.69 10.76 -39.43
C ALA A 48 3.00 11.41 -39.90
N ASP A 49 3.14 11.60 -41.21
CA ASP A 49 4.17 12.47 -41.79
C ASP A 49 3.72 13.93 -41.66
N GLY A 50 4.26 14.62 -40.65
CA GLY A 50 4.00 16.02 -40.37
C GLY A 50 5.21 16.67 -39.72
N ALA A 51 6.14 17.13 -40.55
CA ALA A 51 7.37 17.80 -40.16
C ALA A 51 7.10 19.09 -39.37
N ASN A 52 7.37 19.06 -38.06
CA ASN A 52 8.10 20.07 -37.26
C ASN A 52 8.18 19.57 -35.80
N GLY A 53 9.23 18.78 -35.52
CA GLY A 53 9.79 18.48 -34.18
C GLY A 53 8.87 18.06 -33.03
N PRO A 54 8.58 16.75 -32.89
CA PRO A 54 8.25 16.16 -31.59
C PRO A 54 9.01 14.83 -31.40
N GLY A 55 10.32 14.89 -31.17
CA GLY A 55 11.18 13.70 -31.05
C GLY A 55 11.50 13.27 -29.61
N GLU A 56 11.41 14.17 -28.64
CA GLU A 56 11.86 13.87 -27.26
C GLU A 56 10.81 13.18 -26.40
N GLY A 57 9.53 13.51 -26.57
CA GLY A 57 8.47 12.90 -25.76
C GLY A 57 8.30 11.40 -25.99
N HIS A 58 8.40 10.94 -27.24
CA HIS A 58 8.35 9.50 -27.54
C HIS A 58 9.63 8.77 -27.12
N ALA A 59 10.81 9.38 -27.27
CA ALA A 59 12.07 8.76 -26.90
C ALA A 59 12.24 8.58 -25.37
N ALA A 60 11.52 9.35 -24.54
CA ALA A 60 11.51 9.16 -23.09
C ALA A 60 10.67 7.93 -22.67
N PHE A 61 9.51 7.69 -23.29
CA PHE A 61 8.68 6.52 -23.01
C PHE A 61 9.24 5.22 -23.63
N GLU A 62 9.94 5.29 -24.77
CA GLU A 62 10.60 4.10 -25.36
C GLU A 62 11.70 3.50 -24.46
N ARG A 63 12.18 4.24 -23.45
CA ARG A 63 13.18 3.74 -22.48
C ARG A 63 12.59 3.08 -21.24
N CYS A 64 11.29 3.27 -20.98
CA CYS A 64 10.62 2.77 -19.79
C CYS A 64 9.40 1.95 -20.23
N PRO A 65 9.55 0.65 -20.53
CA PRO A 65 8.46 -0.16 -21.07
C PRO A 65 7.24 -0.25 -20.14
N ASP A 66 7.45 -0.15 -18.83
CA ASP A 66 6.38 -0.25 -17.83
C ASP A 66 5.72 1.10 -17.51
N ALA A 67 6.26 2.21 -18.05
CA ALA A 67 5.77 3.55 -17.77
C ALA A 67 4.37 3.78 -18.33
N THR A 68 3.41 4.10 -17.45
CA THR A 68 2.04 4.45 -17.85
C THR A 68 1.70 5.90 -17.51
N VAL A 69 0.72 6.47 -18.22
CA VAL A 69 0.18 7.81 -17.90
C VAL A 69 -0.77 7.75 -16.70
N ARG A 70 -1.56 6.66 -16.60
CA ARG A 70 -2.46 6.40 -15.47
C ARG A 70 -1.71 5.79 -14.30
N PRO A 71 -2.27 5.83 -13.07
CA PRO A 71 -1.80 4.99 -11.97
C PRO A 71 -1.58 3.55 -12.45
N SER A 72 -0.42 3.00 -12.09
CA SER A 72 -0.05 1.61 -12.36
C SER A 72 1.06 1.21 -11.42
N MET A 73 1.00 -0.04 -10.99
CA MET A 73 1.97 -0.65 -10.09
C MET A 73 2.47 -1.97 -10.69
N GLY A 74 3.60 -2.45 -10.18
CA GLY A 74 4.13 -3.77 -10.47
C GLY A 74 4.82 -4.34 -9.24
N HIS A 75 4.95 -5.66 -9.16
CA HIS A 75 5.68 -6.31 -8.08
C HIS A 75 7.18 -6.12 -8.26
N CYS A 76 7.88 -5.91 -7.15
CA CYS A 76 9.34 -5.90 -7.17
C CYS A 76 9.91 -7.29 -7.51
N GLU A 77 11.18 -7.33 -7.91
CA GLU A 77 11.86 -8.60 -8.13
C GLU A 77 11.87 -9.40 -6.82
N GLY A 78 11.47 -10.67 -6.89
CA GLY A 78 11.32 -11.52 -5.70
C GLY A 78 10.08 -11.23 -4.84
N ALA A 79 9.27 -10.22 -5.14
CA ALA A 79 8.08 -9.90 -4.35
C ALA A 79 6.91 -10.87 -4.63
N SER A 80 6.22 -11.28 -3.56
CA SER A 80 5.01 -12.11 -3.63
C SER A 80 4.06 -11.78 -2.47
N MET A 81 2.77 -11.71 -2.79
CA MET A 81 1.67 -11.60 -1.82
C MET A 81 1.14 -12.97 -1.37
N GLU A 82 1.53 -14.06 -2.03
CA GLU A 82 0.88 -15.38 -1.88
C GLU A 82 1.01 -15.95 -0.47
N GLY A 83 2.17 -15.76 0.18
CA GLY A 83 2.39 -16.14 1.57
C GLY A 83 1.99 -15.09 2.61
N CYS A 84 1.50 -13.92 2.19
CA CYS A 84 1.16 -12.83 3.11
C CYS A 84 -0.19 -13.08 3.80
N ALA A 85 -0.17 -13.20 5.12
CA ALA A 85 -1.37 -13.38 5.94
C ALA A 85 -1.40 -12.39 7.10
N ASP A 86 -2.58 -11.81 7.32
CA ASP A 86 -2.83 -10.81 8.39
C ASP A 86 -2.65 -11.41 9.80
N ASP A 87 -2.93 -12.71 9.96
CA ASP A 87 -2.81 -13.44 11.22
C ASP A 87 -1.45 -14.12 11.41
N HIS A 88 -0.51 -13.93 10.48
CA HIS A 88 0.85 -14.42 10.64
C HIS A 88 1.55 -13.68 11.80
N PRO A 89 2.27 -14.37 12.71
CA PRO A 89 2.87 -13.74 13.89
C PRO A 89 3.78 -12.56 13.58
N VAL A 90 4.60 -12.65 12.52
CA VAL A 90 5.49 -11.56 12.09
C VAL A 90 4.70 -10.36 11.58
N THR A 91 3.59 -10.59 10.88
CA THR A 91 2.69 -9.53 10.42
C THR A 91 2.05 -8.80 11.59
N ILE A 92 1.58 -9.55 12.60
CA ILE A 92 0.99 -9.00 13.82
C ILE A 92 2.03 -8.15 14.56
N GLU A 93 3.24 -8.67 14.77
CA GLU A 93 4.32 -7.97 15.46
C GLU A 93 4.70 -6.67 14.72
N LEU A 94 4.83 -6.72 13.39
CA LEU A 94 5.12 -5.54 12.59
C LEU A 94 4.00 -4.49 12.69
N ARG A 95 2.73 -4.91 12.55
CA ARG A 95 1.58 -4.00 12.66
C ARG A 95 1.48 -3.38 14.04
N GLU A 96 1.67 -4.16 15.11
CA GLU A 96 1.65 -3.66 16.49
C GLU A 96 2.78 -2.67 16.75
N ALA A 97 4.00 -2.94 16.24
CA ALA A 97 5.13 -2.03 16.35
C ALA A 97 4.87 -0.72 15.60
N VAL A 98 4.37 -0.78 14.36
CA VAL A 98 3.96 0.40 13.60
C VAL A 98 2.88 1.19 14.36
N GLN A 99 1.84 0.51 14.85
CA GLN A 99 0.77 1.16 15.61
C GLN A 99 1.30 1.88 16.85
N GLN A 100 2.20 1.22 17.60
CA GLN A 100 2.81 1.83 18.77
C GLN A 100 3.61 3.09 18.42
N THR A 101 4.42 3.04 17.36
CA THR A 101 5.20 4.19 16.88
C THR A 101 4.28 5.33 16.46
N LEU A 102 3.25 5.06 15.66
CA LEU A 102 2.29 6.09 15.24
C LEU A 102 1.56 6.70 16.44
N GLU A 103 1.10 5.91 17.41
CA GLU A 103 0.38 6.44 18.57
C GLU A 103 1.26 7.26 19.52
N SER A 104 2.54 6.94 19.63
CA SER A 104 3.44 7.51 20.64
C SER A 104 4.39 8.58 20.11
N GLU A 105 4.88 8.43 18.88
CA GLU A 105 5.88 9.33 18.28
C GLU A 105 5.28 10.17 17.15
N TYR A 106 4.41 9.58 16.32
CA TYR A 106 3.88 10.22 15.12
C TYR A 106 2.33 10.24 15.05
N PRO A 107 1.60 10.73 16.07
CA PRO A 107 0.14 10.60 16.13
C PRO A 107 -0.61 11.42 15.09
N ASP A 108 -0.01 12.49 14.59
CA ASP A 108 -0.65 13.48 13.73
C ASP A 108 0.35 14.29 12.90
N ALA A 109 -0.18 15.09 11.97
CA ALA A 109 0.60 15.94 11.07
C ALA A 109 1.54 16.92 11.80
N GLY A 110 1.17 17.40 12.99
CA GLY A 110 2.03 18.28 13.78
C GLY A 110 3.25 17.56 14.33
N ALA A 111 3.05 16.37 14.91
CA ALA A 111 4.15 15.53 15.38
C ALA A 111 5.10 15.13 14.24
N LEU A 112 4.55 14.86 13.04
CA LEU A 112 5.34 14.54 11.85
C LEU A 112 6.24 15.72 11.41
N LEU A 113 5.69 16.94 11.37
CA LEU A 113 6.48 18.14 11.07
C LEU A 113 7.62 18.36 12.07
N ASP A 114 7.32 18.21 13.36
CA ASP A 114 8.32 18.33 14.44
C ASP A 114 9.43 17.27 14.32
N ALA A 115 9.08 16.07 13.83
CA ALA A 115 10.02 14.97 13.56
C ALA A 115 10.76 15.10 12.21
N GLY A 116 10.50 16.16 11.43
CA GLY A 116 11.21 16.43 10.18
C GLY A 116 10.62 15.75 8.94
N PHE A 117 9.47 15.09 9.05
CA PHE A 117 8.75 14.58 7.90
C PHE A 117 8.29 15.71 6.99
N LYS A 118 8.35 15.46 5.68
CA LYS A 118 7.97 16.41 4.64
C LYS A 118 6.69 15.94 3.94
N PRO A 119 5.67 16.80 3.88
CA PRO A 119 4.41 16.45 3.26
C PRO A 119 4.62 16.18 1.77
N TYR A 120 3.94 15.13 1.34
CA TYR A 120 3.85 14.66 -0.02
C TYR A 120 2.35 14.47 -0.30
N PHE A 121 1.69 15.57 -0.66
CA PHE A 121 0.32 15.47 -1.17
C PHE A 121 0.40 15.02 -2.62
N ASP A 122 -0.32 13.95 -2.96
CA ASP A 122 -0.27 13.43 -4.30
C ASP A 122 -0.64 14.50 -5.33
N THR A 123 0.26 14.60 -6.29
CA THR A 123 0.59 15.87 -6.95
C THR A 123 -0.13 16.05 -8.28
N LEU A 124 -0.73 14.96 -8.77
CA LEU A 124 -1.57 14.94 -9.94
C LEU A 124 -2.96 14.56 -9.42
N ASP A 125 -3.86 15.53 -9.45
CA ASP A 125 -5.27 15.45 -9.05
C ASP A 125 -6.04 14.49 -9.99
N VAL A 126 -5.62 13.22 -10.06
CA VAL A 126 -6.23 12.17 -10.86
C VAL A 126 -7.47 11.65 -10.14
N ALA A 127 -8.45 12.54 -10.02
CA ALA A 127 -9.80 12.30 -9.55
C ALA A 127 -9.90 11.75 -8.12
N ASP A 128 -10.21 12.63 -7.18
CA ASP A 128 -10.83 12.29 -5.89
C ASP A 128 -10.03 11.25 -5.08
N GLU A 129 -8.69 11.31 -5.07
CA GLU A 129 -7.87 10.42 -4.24
C GLU A 129 -8.31 10.54 -2.78
N ASP A 130 -8.39 9.40 -2.09
CA ASP A 130 -9.30 9.07 -0.99
C ASP A 130 -9.13 9.86 0.32
N GLY A 131 -8.66 11.11 0.28
CA GLY A 131 -8.57 11.99 1.44
C GLY A 131 -7.43 11.59 2.38
N TRP A 132 -6.29 11.16 1.84
CA TRP A 132 -5.08 10.86 2.61
C TRP A 132 -3.82 11.39 1.89
N SER A 133 -2.69 11.41 2.58
CA SER A 133 -1.42 11.92 2.07
C SER A 133 -0.23 11.11 2.60
N HIS A 134 0.86 11.11 1.83
CA HIS A 134 2.14 10.58 2.30
C HIS A 134 2.96 11.69 2.95
N TRP A 135 3.79 11.32 3.93
CA TRP A 135 4.69 12.21 4.62
C TRP A 135 6.03 11.51 4.70
N LEU A 136 7.05 12.04 4.03
CA LEU A 136 8.33 11.37 3.80
C LEU A 136 9.42 11.95 4.68
N ASN A 137 10.26 11.13 5.32
CA ASN A 137 11.40 11.60 6.11
C ASN A 137 12.71 11.48 5.31
N PRO A 138 13.34 12.60 4.90
CA PRO A 138 14.60 12.57 4.15
C PRO A 138 15.79 11.99 4.91
N GLU A 139 15.77 12.02 6.25
CA GLU A 139 16.82 11.40 7.06
C GLU A 139 16.68 9.88 7.01
N PHE A 140 15.46 9.35 7.13
CA PHE A 140 15.22 7.90 7.15
C PHE A 140 15.35 7.26 5.76
N ILE A 141 14.89 7.94 4.70
CA ILE A 141 15.13 7.50 3.30
C ILE A 141 16.64 7.42 2.99
N GLY A 142 17.43 8.27 3.64
CA GLY A 142 18.86 8.39 3.42
C GLY A 142 19.72 7.54 4.35
N ASP A 143 19.15 6.76 5.27
CA ASP A 143 19.91 5.91 6.19
C ASP A 143 20.06 4.48 5.63
N ASP A 144 20.62 3.58 6.45
CA ASP A 144 20.94 2.19 6.05
C ASP A 144 19.81 1.20 6.42
N ASP A 145 18.85 1.65 7.24
CA ASP A 145 17.78 0.83 7.77
C ASP A 145 16.65 0.71 6.73
N VAL A 146 16.08 -0.49 6.61
CA VAL A 146 14.88 -0.73 5.79
C VAL A 146 13.97 -1.65 6.57
N LEU A 147 12.68 -1.33 6.56
CA LEU A 147 11.64 -2.05 7.30
C LEU A 147 11.87 -1.93 8.83
N ASP A 148 12.13 -0.71 9.32
CA ASP A 148 12.19 -0.37 10.75
C ASP A 148 10.89 0.33 11.19
N PRO A 149 10.00 -0.34 11.95
CA PRO A 149 8.72 0.25 12.37
C PRO A 149 8.85 1.47 13.29
N THR A 150 10.04 1.74 13.86
CA THR A 150 10.28 2.93 14.69
C THR A 150 10.73 4.14 13.88
N ARG A 151 11.23 3.92 12.66
CA ARG A 151 11.76 4.96 11.77
C ARG A 151 11.27 4.77 10.33
N PRO A 152 9.95 4.74 10.08
CA PRO A 152 9.42 4.52 8.75
C PRO A 152 9.79 5.66 7.80
N GLU A 153 10.19 5.33 6.58
CA GLU A 153 10.55 6.32 5.56
C GLU A 153 9.36 7.22 5.17
N SER A 154 8.14 6.69 5.31
CA SER A 154 6.89 7.41 5.07
C SER A 154 5.82 7.09 6.11
N VAL A 155 5.10 8.12 6.56
CA VAL A 155 3.85 7.99 7.31
C VAL A 155 2.66 8.40 6.43
N LEU A 156 1.56 7.67 6.56
CA LEU A 156 0.32 7.89 5.82
C LEU A 156 -0.66 8.63 6.74
N VAL A 157 -1.18 9.76 6.29
CA VAL A 157 -2.04 10.65 7.11
C VAL A 157 -3.39 10.81 6.46
N ASP A 158 -4.46 10.63 7.23
CA ASP A 158 -5.81 10.96 6.79
C ASP A 158 -6.01 12.47 6.78
N ASN A 159 -6.36 13.03 5.62
CA ASN A 159 -6.43 14.49 5.43
C ASN A 159 -7.64 15.10 6.16
N SER A 160 -8.67 14.32 6.47
CA SER A 160 -9.88 14.83 7.14
C SER A 160 -9.73 14.92 8.66
N SER A 161 -8.98 13.99 9.26
CA SER A 161 -8.75 13.91 10.71
C SER A 161 -7.37 14.40 11.12
N TRP A 162 -6.45 14.50 10.16
CA TRP A 162 -5.03 14.86 10.30
C TRP A 162 -4.23 13.87 11.14
N ARG A 163 -4.75 12.63 11.27
CA ARG A 163 -4.15 11.54 12.04
C ARG A 163 -3.37 10.59 11.14
N SER A 164 -2.32 10.03 11.70
CA SER A 164 -1.60 8.93 11.06
C SER A 164 -2.46 7.67 11.03
N ILE A 165 -2.47 6.97 9.89
CA ILE A 165 -3.32 5.82 9.60
C ILE A 165 -2.55 4.58 9.13
N GLY A 166 -1.26 4.72 8.88
CA GLY A 166 -0.37 3.66 8.45
C GLY A 166 1.02 4.21 8.11
N VAL A 167 1.89 3.33 7.63
CA VAL A 167 3.22 3.69 7.15
C VAL A 167 3.44 3.09 5.77
N MET A 168 4.36 3.68 5.02
CA MET A 168 4.91 3.08 3.82
C MET A 168 6.42 2.99 3.99
N PHE A 169 6.93 1.76 3.97
CA PHE A 169 8.37 1.54 3.91
C PHE A 169 8.86 1.75 2.49
N ILE A 170 10.07 2.29 2.34
CA ILE A 170 10.72 2.53 1.05
C ILE A 170 12.06 1.82 1.07
N ALA A 171 12.27 0.88 0.16
CA ALA A 171 13.51 0.11 0.08
C ALA A 171 14.63 0.95 -0.54
N THR A 172 15.19 1.86 0.26
CA THR A 172 16.35 2.68 -0.06
C THR A 172 17.45 2.50 0.98
N ARG A 173 18.72 2.63 0.58
CA ARG A 173 19.85 2.82 1.49
C ARG A 173 20.75 3.92 0.95
N ASP A 174 21.20 4.82 1.80
CA ASP A 174 21.92 6.04 1.37
C ASP A 174 21.14 6.83 0.28
N GLY A 175 19.80 6.73 0.28
CA GLY A 175 18.91 7.32 -0.73
C GLY A 175 18.94 6.65 -2.11
N GLU A 176 19.64 5.52 -2.27
CA GLU A 176 19.61 4.69 -3.48
C GLU A 176 18.65 3.52 -3.31
N ALA A 177 17.90 3.18 -4.36
CA ALA A 177 16.99 2.04 -4.31
C ALA A 177 17.76 0.71 -4.15
N VAL A 178 17.31 -0.12 -3.22
CA VAL A 178 17.88 -1.46 -2.94
C VAL A 178 16.86 -2.56 -3.22
N GLU A 179 17.33 -3.81 -3.20
CA GLU A 179 16.45 -4.98 -3.18
C GLU A 179 15.69 -5.00 -1.84
N PRO A 180 14.35 -5.10 -1.87
CA PRO A 180 13.56 -5.05 -0.65
C PRO A 180 13.76 -6.32 0.18
N PRO A 181 13.84 -6.21 1.53
CA PRO A 181 13.85 -7.38 2.40
C PRO A 181 12.47 -8.04 2.39
N VAL A 182 12.42 -9.37 2.48
CA VAL A 182 11.18 -10.10 2.74
C VAL A 182 10.65 -9.76 4.14
N VAL A 183 9.34 -9.89 4.34
CA VAL A 183 8.74 -9.75 5.69
C VAL A 183 9.01 -11.02 6.49
N TYR A 184 8.78 -12.19 5.87
CA TYR A 184 9.13 -13.50 6.43
C TYR A 184 9.27 -14.52 5.30
N ASP A 185 10.11 -15.53 5.55
CA ASP A 185 10.36 -16.68 4.68
C ASP A 185 9.86 -17.98 5.33
N GLU A 186 9.87 -19.05 4.55
CA GLU A 186 9.37 -20.38 4.93
C GLU A 186 10.06 -20.99 6.14
N ASP A 187 11.32 -20.64 6.36
CA ASP A 187 12.09 -21.13 7.50
C ASP A 187 11.62 -20.55 8.83
N GLY A 188 10.72 -19.54 8.82
CA GLY A 188 10.20 -18.89 10.03
C GLY A 188 11.28 -18.21 10.89
N ALA A 189 12.53 -18.24 10.44
CA ALA A 189 13.67 -17.59 11.06
C ALA A 189 13.67 -16.13 10.59
N GLY A 190 12.77 -15.33 11.15
CA GLY A 190 12.88 -13.88 11.05
C GLY A 190 14.24 -13.45 11.59
N ARG A 191 15.03 -12.76 10.74
CA ARG A 191 16.22 -11.97 11.09
C ARG A 191 16.99 -12.50 12.31
N ASP A 192 17.62 -13.68 12.16
CA ASP A 192 18.91 -13.84 12.81
C ASP A 192 19.86 -12.94 12.02
N ASP A 193 20.01 -11.72 12.52
CA ASP A 193 21.08 -10.78 12.18
C ASP A 193 22.41 -11.51 12.41
N ASP A 194 22.82 -12.32 11.41
CA ASP A 194 24.15 -12.88 11.26
C ASP A 194 25.10 -11.71 10.97
N GLY A 195 25.26 -10.88 12.00
CA GLY A 195 26.32 -9.93 12.17
C GLY A 195 27.63 -10.64 11.89
N ASP A 196 28.19 -10.22 10.78
CA ASP A 196 29.45 -10.59 10.18
C ASP A 196 30.61 -10.37 11.19
N ASP A 197 30.82 -11.33 12.08
CA ASP A 197 31.97 -11.40 12.99
C ASP A 197 32.98 -12.49 12.54
N ASP A 198 33.14 -12.76 11.23
CA ASP A 198 34.30 -13.52 10.71
C ASP A 198 35.46 -12.60 10.30
N TYR A 199 35.88 -11.77 11.25
CA TYR A 199 37.24 -11.23 11.29
C TYR A 199 38.00 -11.80 12.51
N GLY A 200 38.13 -13.13 12.54
CA GLY A 200 38.68 -13.88 13.66
C GLY A 200 39.89 -14.76 13.31
N ALA A 201 41.01 -14.12 12.99
CA ALA A 201 42.32 -14.68 12.72
C ALA A 201 42.76 -15.95 13.51
N HIS A 202 43.63 -16.71 12.84
CA HIS A 202 44.66 -17.63 13.36
C HIS A 202 44.36 -19.14 13.42
N HIS A 203 44.63 -19.80 12.30
CA HIS A 203 45.30 -21.10 12.32
C HIS A 203 46.67 -20.96 13.00
N GLY A 204 46.70 -21.22 14.32
CA GLY A 204 47.89 -21.44 15.10
C GLY A 204 47.88 -22.88 15.61
N ASP A 205 48.79 -23.69 15.07
CA ASP A 205 49.01 -25.09 15.42
C ASP A 205 49.16 -25.30 16.93
N GLY A 206 48.27 -26.11 17.51
CA GLY A 206 48.29 -26.46 18.93
C GLY A 206 47.92 -27.92 19.14
N ASN A 207 48.90 -28.82 18.99
CA ASN A 207 48.83 -30.19 19.52
C ASN A 207 48.63 -30.13 21.04
N GLY A 208 47.48 -30.59 21.52
CA GLY A 208 47.17 -30.69 22.95
C GLY A 208 46.19 -31.83 23.20
N GLU A 209 46.74 -33.00 23.52
CA GLU A 209 46.03 -34.12 24.12
C GLU A 209 45.37 -33.67 25.44
N GLY A 210 44.09 -33.99 25.68
CA GLY A 210 43.52 -33.82 27.01
C GLY A 210 42.00 -33.78 27.11
N ASP A 211 41.46 -34.91 27.56
CA ASP A 211 40.36 -35.03 28.52
C ASP A 211 38.90 -34.84 28.07
N SER A 212 38.27 -36.01 28.02
CA SER A 212 36.84 -36.31 28.04
C SER A 212 36.06 -35.55 29.11
N TYR A 213 35.03 -34.81 28.69
CA TYR A 213 33.92 -34.42 29.54
C TYR A 213 32.60 -34.92 28.96
N SER A 214 32.05 -35.93 29.64
CA SER A 214 30.68 -36.41 29.49
C SER A 214 29.72 -35.38 30.07
N HIS A 215 28.80 -34.84 29.28
CA HIS A 215 27.63 -34.17 29.80
C HIS A 215 26.38 -35.03 29.60
N SER A 216 25.76 -35.26 30.75
CA SER A 216 24.68 -36.19 31.03
C SER A 216 23.38 -35.63 30.48
N HIS A 217 22.64 -36.46 29.76
CA HIS A 217 21.21 -36.30 29.54
C HIS A 217 20.50 -36.26 30.90
N GLY A 218 19.68 -35.23 31.09
CA GLY A 218 18.77 -35.09 32.23
C GLY A 218 17.35 -35.17 31.74
N ASP A 219 16.83 -36.40 31.68
CA ASP A 219 15.40 -36.69 31.55
C ASP A 219 14.68 -36.25 32.83
N GLY A 220 13.63 -35.45 32.68
CA GLY A 220 12.80 -34.96 33.77
C GLY A 220 11.34 -34.84 33.34
N HIS A 221 10.62 -35.97 33.37
CA HIS A 221 9.16 -36.02 33.38
C HIS A 221 8.61 -35.43 34.69
N GLU A 222 7.44 -34.78 34.66
CA GLU A 222 6.19 -35.31 35.25
C GLU A 222 5.10 -34.22 35.40
N HIS A 223 3.87 -34.73 35.34
CA HIS A 223 2.56 -34.08 35.22
C HIS A 223 2.11 -33.31 36.47
N GLU A 224 1.26 -32.30 36.30
CA GLU A 224 0.18 -32.05 37.26
C GLU A 224 -1.12 -31.59 36.59
N ASN A 225 -2.21 -32.17 37.08
CA ASN A 225 -3.57 -32.15 36.59
C ASN A 225 -4.34 -30.91 37.09
N GLY A 226 -5.23 -30.36 36.26
CA GLY A 226 -6.22 -29.36 36.67
C GLY A 226 -7.55 -29.50 35.91
N ASN A 227 -8.47 -30.27 36.49
CA ASN A 227 -9.85 -30.49 36.05
C ASN A 227 -10.72 -29.21 36.07
N GLY A 228 -11.76 -29.14 35.22
CA GLY A 228 -13.04 -28.55 35.68
C GLY A 228 -14.02 -27.96 34.65
N TYR A 229 -14.89 -28.82 34.09
CA TYR A 229 -16.33 -28.66 33.77
C TYR A 229 -16.89 -27.45 32.96
N GLY A 230 -17.68 -27.78 31.93
CA GLY A 230 -18.73 -26.92 31.36
C GLY A 230 -19.43 -27.54 30.14
N HIS A 231 -20.42 -28.39 30.38
CA HIS A 231 -21.41 -28.89 29.41
C HIS A 231 -22.41 -27.77 29.04
N ASP A 232 -22.83 -27.69 27.77
CA ASP A 232 -24.15 -27.27 27.25
C ASP A 232 -24.11 -27.56 25.73
N GLU A 233 -24.64 -28.66 25.18
CA GLU A 233 -26.04 -29.02 24.89
C GLU A 233 -26.84 -28.04 23.98
N HIS A 234 -27.23 -28.59 22.81
CA HIS A 234 -28.37 -28.28 21.93
C HIS A 234 -28.28 -27.19 20.85
N GLY A 235 -28.57 -27.62 19.62
CA GLY A 235 -28.86 -26.77 18.47
C GLY A 235 -28.97 -27.57 17.17
N ASP A 236 -29.90 -28.52 17.11
CA ASP A 236 -30.39 -29.09 15.85
C ASP A 236 -31.15 -28.00 15.09
N ASP A 237 -30.82 -27.75 13.82
CA ASP A 237 -31.77 -27.14 12.88
C ASP A 237 -31.66 -27.80 11.49
N GLU A 238 -32.78 -28.40 11.13
CA GLU A 238 -33.07 -29.05 9.87
C GLU A 238 -33.55 -28.04 8.81
N HIS A 239 -33.42 -28.47 7.55
CA HIS A 239 -34.25 -28.13 6.37
C HIS A 239 -33.86 -26.97 5.45
N GLY A 240 -33.68 -27.34 4.18
CA GLY A 240 -33.78 -26.44 3.03
C GLY A 240 -33.43 -27.16 1.73
N ASN A 241 -34.40 -27.90 1.18
CA ASN A 241 -34.34 -28.52 -0.15
C ASN A 241 -34.00 -27.49 -1.23
N ASP A 242 -33.23 -27.89 -2.25
CA ASP A 242 -33.54 -27.49 -3.63
C ASP A 242 -33.07 -28.59 -4.60
N ASP A 243 -34.09 -29.21 -5.18
CA ASP A 243 -34.02 -30.12 -6.32
C ASP A 243 -33.64 -29.34 -7.58
N HIS A 244 -32.59 -29.76 -8.30
CA HIS A 244 -32.50 -29.47 -9.73
C HIS A 244 -32.10 -30.71 -10.53
N GLU A 245 -33.14 -31.31 -11.09
CA GLU A 245 -33.13 -32.40 -12.04
C GLU A 245 -32.79 -31.94 -13.48
N HIS A 246 -32.15 -32.87 -14.20
CA HIS A 246 -32.14 -33.12 -15.65
C HIS A 246 -31.54 -32.09 -16.62
N SER A 247 -30.49 -32.52 -17.33
CA SER A 247 -30.52 -32.65 -18.80
C SER A 247 -29.46 -33.65 -19.25
N ASP A 248 -29.94 -34.77 -19.76
CA ASP A 248 -29.19 -35.82 -20.45
C ASP A 248 -28.61 -35.28 -21.77
N ASP A 249 -27.38 -35.67 -22.10
CA ASP A 249 -26.99 -35.87 -23.49
C ASP A 249 -25.99 -37.03 -23.58
N GLU A 250 -26.51 -38.15 -24.06
CA GLU A 250 -25.80 -39.33 -24.50
C GLU A 250 -24.99 -39.04 -25.77
N HIS A 251 -23.84 -39.70 -25.93
CA HIS A 251 -23.19 -40.23 -27.14
C HIS A 251 -21.67 -40.29 -26.84
N GLY A 252 -20.93 -41.37 -26.99
CA GLY A 252 -21.14 -42.68 -27.58
C GLY A 252 -19.77 -43.37 -27.52
N HIS A 253 -19.81 -44.68 -27.33
CA HIS A 253 -18.68 -45.59 -27.16
C HIS A 253 -17.61 -45.49 -28.25
N ASP A 254 -16.35 -45.75 -27.88
CA ASP A 254 -15.53 -46.75 -28.57
C ASP A 254 -14.52 -47.39 -27.61
N ASP A 255 -14.75 -48.69 -27.38
CA ASP A 255 -13.87 -49.68 -26.78
C ASP A 255 -12.59 -49.85 -27.61
N HIS A 256 -11.42 -49.83 -26.98
CA HIS A 256 -10.32 -50.76 -27.30
C HIS A 256 -9.44 -50.97 -26.07
N GLY A 257 -9.54 -52.16 -25.47
CA GLY A 257 -8.64 -52.61 -24.43
C GLY A 257 -7.26 -52.98 -24.94
N HIS A 258 -6.28 -52.91 -24.04
CA HIS A 258 -5.24 -53.93 -23.92
C HIS A 258 -4.63 -53.89 -22.52
N ASP A 259 -4.92 -54.97 -21.80
CA ASP A 259 -4.06 -55.76 -20.93
C ASP A 259 -2.69 -55.18 -20.54
N GLY A 260 -2.55 -54.94 -19.23
CA GLY A 260 -1.49 -55.57 -18.46
C GLY A 260 -0.11 -54.93 -18.54
N HIS A 261 0.12 -53.92 -17.71
CA HIS A 261 1.40 -53.79 -17.04
C HIS A 261 1.17 -53.49 -15.56
N GLU A 262 1.75 -54.37 -14.76
CA GLU A 262 1.74 -54.37 -13.31
C GLU A 262 2.25 -53.03 -12.79
N HIS A 263 1.51 -52.51 -11.82
CA HIS A 263 1.74 -51.24 -11.17
C HIS A 263 3.00 -51.36 -10.31
N ASP A 264 4.13 -50.89 -10.85
CA ASP A 264 5.18 -50.36 -9.99
C ASP A 264 4.56 -49.15 -9.29
N GLU A 265 4.28 -49.36 -8.00
CA GLU A 265 3.93 -48.34 -7.01
C GLU A 265 5.10 -47.35 -6.92
N HIS A 266 5.25 -46.52 -7.94
CA HIS A 266 5.85 -45.22 -7.79
C HIS A 266 4.88 -44.45 -6.93
N GLY A 267 5.13 -44.49 -5.62
CA GLY A 267 4.71 -43.44 -4.72
C GLY A 267 5.07 -42.14 -5.41
N HIS A 268 4.05 -41.52 -6.01
CA HIS A 268 4.06 -40.10 -6.19
C HIS A 268 4.12 -39.62 -4.76
N ASP A 269 5.34 -39.35 -4.30
CA ASP A 269 5.57 -38.39 -3.25
C ASP A 269 4.76 -37.20 -3.72
N ASP A 270 3.56 -37.12 -3.16
CA ASP A 270 2.71 -35.95 -3.07
C ASP A 270 3.60 -34.98 -2.30
N HIS A 271 4.55 -34.40 -3.04
CA HIS A 271 5.17 -33.13 -2.74
C HIS A 271 3.99 -32.17 -2.78
N GLY A 272 3.21 -32.19 -1.70
CA GLY A 272 2.26 -31.15 -1.43
C GLY A 272 3.05 -29.89 -1.65
N ASP A 273 2.57 -29.08 -2.59
CA ASP A 273 2.99 -27.69 -2.75
C ASP A 273 3.27 -27.18 -1.34
N GLU A 274 4.56 -27.06 -1.01
CA GLU A 274 5.00 -26.17 0.05
C GLU A 274 4.50 -24.84 -0.48
N THR A 275 3.28 -24.48 -0.10
CA THR A 275 2.64 -23.24 -0.52
C THR A 275 3.57 -22.18 -0.04
N ASP A 276 4.30 -21.54 -0.98
CA ASP A 276 5.35 -20.56 -0.72
C ASP A 276 4.91 -19.68 0.45
N THR A 277 5.41 -19.98 1.65
CA THR A 277 5.03 -19.25 2.88
C THR A 277 5.79 -17.93 3.00
N HIS A 278 6.53 -17.58 1.95
CA HIS A 278 7.25 -16.34 1.80
C HIS A 278 6.30 -15.16 1.53
N CYS A 279 6.43 -14.12 2.36
CA CYS A 279 5.71 -12.87 2.21
C CYS A 279 6.66 -11.72 1.89
N SER A 280 6.48 -11.11 0.73
CA SER A 280 7.20 -9.93 0.27
C SER A 280 6.23 -9.03 -0.52
N PRO A 281 5.42 -8.21 0.17
CA PRO A 281 4.34 -7.43 -0.44
C PRO A 281 4.84 -6.14 -1.12
N TRP A 282 6.10 -6.13 -1.56
CA TRP A 282 6.76 -4.97 -2.14
C TRP A 282 6.34 -4.72 -3.59
N HIS A 283 6.07 -3.46 -3.90
CA HIS A 283 5.64 -3.02 -5.23
C HIS A 283 6.32 -1.71 -5.61
N TYR A 284 6.35 -1.42 -6.91
CA TYR A 284 6.81 -0.13 -7.44
C TYR A 284 5.68 0.56 -8.19
N HIS A 285 5.69 1.89 -8.22
CA HIS A 285 4.79 2.67 -9.05
C HIS A 285 5.46 2.93 -10.41
N ALA A 286 4.76 2.54 -11.48
CA ALA A 286 5.15 2.78 -12.87
C ALA A 286 4.29 3.87 -13.55
N GLY A 287 3.16 4.20 -12.91
CA GLY A 287 2.29 5.28 -13.31
C GLY A 287 2.92 6.66 -13.13
N LEU A 288 2.56 7.58 -14.02
CA LEU A 288 3.01 8.96 -13.97
C LEU A 288 2.75 9.64 -12.62
N PRO A 289 1.59 9.46 -11.93
CA PRO A 289 1.35 10.05 -10.62
C PRO A 289 2.42 9.67 -9.60
N GLY A 290 2.59 8.38 -9.29
CA GLY A 290 3.59 7.93 -8.32
C GLY A 290 5.03 8.29 -8.71
N ARG A 291 5.39 8.18 -9.99
CA ARG A 291 6.73 8.54 -10.46
C ARG A 291 7.02 10.03 -10.40
N PHE A 292 6.06 10.86 -10.78
CA PHE A 292 6.19 12.31 -10.74
C PHE A 292 6.24 12.79 -9.31
N ALA A 293 5.39 12.23 -8.45
CA ALA A 293 5.38 12.56 -7.06
C ALA A 293 6.74 12.19 -6.42
N TRP A 294 7.30 10.99 -6.66
CA TRP A 294 8.65 10.64 -6.15
C TRP A 294 9.73 11.58 -6.68
N TRP A 295 9.72 11.87 -7.97
CA TRP A 295 10.62 12.87 -8.56
C TRP A 295 10.47 14.25 -7.92
N PHE A 296 9.24 14.68 -7.63
CA PHE A 296 8.95 15.97 -7.01
C PHE A 296 9.53 16.03 -5.60
N TYR A 297 9.30 15.01 -4.77
CA TYR A 297 9.92 14.88 -3.45
C TYR A 297 11.43 15.07 -3.53
N GLN A 298 12.04 14.34 -4.46
CA GLN A 298 13.48 14.36 -4.69
C GLN A 298 14.02 15.73 -5.14
N GLN A 299 13.20 16.56 -5.78
CA GLN A 299 13.58 17.92 -6.19
C GLN A 299 13.33 18.95 -5.08
N ALA A 300 12.22 18.79 -4.36
CA ALA A 300 11.75 19.73 -3.36
C ALA A 300 12.59 19.66 -2.07
N TYR A 301 12.95 18.46 -1.63
CA TYR A 301 13.46 18.23 -0.27
C TYR A 301 14.88 17.66 -0.23
N GLU A 302 15.35 17.08 -1.33
CA GLU A 302 16.62 16.35 -1.39
C GLU A 302 17.73 17.18 -2.04
N THR A 303 18.16 18.25 -1.35
CA THR A 303 19.20 19.16 -1.86
C THR A 303 20.59 18.50 -1.96
N GLN A 304 20.82 17.36 -1.30
CA GLN A 304 22.08 16.62 -1.32
C GLN A 304 22.30 15.75 -2.57
N PHE A 305 21.28 15.59 -3.41
CA PHE A 305 21.34 14.81 -4.65
C PHE A 305 21.41 15.70 -5.92
N THR A 306 21.84 16.96 -5.74
CA THR A 306 21.76 18.06 -6.72
C THR A 306 22.85 18.08 -7.80
N ASP A 307 23.75 17.09 -7.83
CA ASP A 307 24.82 17.04 -8.84
C ASP A 307 24.35 16.57 -10.24
N GLY A 308 23.04 16.38 -10.44
CA GLY A 308 22.44 16.10 -11.74
C GLY A 308 21.01 16.62 -11.88
N GLU A 309 20.62 16.98 -13.11
CA GLU A 309 19.22 17.18 -13.47
C GLU A 309 18.49 15.83 -13.28
N LYS A 310 17.77 15.64 -12.15
CA LYS A 310 17.04 14.38 -11.95
C LYS A 310 15.96 14.30 -13.03
N THR A 311 16.09 13.31 -13.91
CA THR A 311 15.05 12.96 -14.87
C THR A 311 13.95 12.19 -14.15
N LEU A 312 12.70 12.31 -14.61
CA LEU A 312 11.62 11.46 -14.15
C LEU A 312 12.00 9.97 -14.28
N PRO A 313 12.09 9.19 -13.19
CA PRO A 313 12.58 7.80 -13.24
C PRO A 313 11.58 6.90 -13.95
N CYS A 314 11.96 5.70 -14.39
CA CYS A 314 11.02 4.76 -15.03
C CYS A 314 10.01 4.14 -14.04
N ARG A 315 10.40 4.00 -12.77
CA ARG A 315 9.59 3.52 -11.64
C ARG A 315 10.09 4.14 -10.34
N THR A 316 9.30 4.10 -9.28
CA THR A 316 9.75 4.40 -7.91
C THR A 316 10.67 3.29 -7.39
N PRO A 317 11.36 3.51 -6.25
CA PRO A 317 11.86 2.40 -5.44
C PRO A 317 10.73 1.42 -5.06
N CYS A 318 11.13 0.25 -4.57
CA CYS A 318 10.18 -0.69 -3.99
C CYS A 318 9.61 -0.11 -2.69
N MET A 319 8.29 -0.22 -2.54
CA MET A 319 7.55 0.32 -1.42
C MET A 319 6.60 -0.74 -0.86
N MET A 320 6.29 -0.62 0.43
CA MET A 320 5.39 -1.55 1.12
C MET A 320 4.55 -0.79 2.14
N HIS A 321 3.23 -0.85 2.00
CA HIS A 321 2.30 -0.26 2.96
C HIS A 321 2.08 -1.20 4.13
N VAL A 322 1.91 -0.62 5.33
CA VAL A 322 1.42 -1.32 6.52
C VAL A 322 0.37 -0.44 7.19
N TRP A 323 -0.89 -0.89 7.13
CA TRP A 323 -2.02 -0.17 7.70
C TRP A 323 -2.26 -0.54 9.16
N THR A 324 -2.52 0.46 10.01
CA THR A 324 -2.95 0.22 11.40
C THR A 324 -4.47 0.12 11.52
N ILE A 325 -5.18 0.65 10.52
CA ILE A 325 -6.63 0.56 10.35
C ILE A 325 -6.97 -0.70 9.56
N ASP A 326 -8.07 -1.36 9.93
CA ASP A 326 -8.52 -2.58 9.25
C ASP A 326 -8.84 -2.28 7.77
N HIS A 327 -8.28 -3.11 6.89
CA HIS A 327 -8.42 -3.00 5.44
C HIS A 327 -9.00 -4.31 4.88
N PRO A 328 -10.00 -4.26 3.98
CA PRO A 328 -10.65 -5.47 3.46
C PRO A 328 -9.74 -6.35 2.61
N GLU A 329 -8.68 -5.76 2.05
CA GLU A 329 -7.61 -6.46 1.29
C GLU A 329 -6.39 -6.82 2.14
N GLY A 330 -6.48 -6.65 3.46
CA GLY A 330 -5.42 -6.98 4.42
C GLY A 330 -4.45 -5.86 4.72
N VAL A 331 -3.55 -6.10 5.67
CA VAL A 331 -2.65 -5.10 6.27
C VAL A 331 -1.67 -4.48 5.27
N TYR A 332 -1.30 -5.22 4.22
CA TYR A 332 -0.36 -4.80 3.18
C TYR A 332 -1.05 -4.26 1.92
N ALA A 333 -2.34 -3.95 1.99
CA ALA A 333 -3.09 -3.42 0.86
C ALA A 333 -2.42 -2.18 0.25
N HIS A 334 -2.49 -2.05 -1.07
CA HIS A 334 -1.83 -0.96 -1.78
C HIS A 334 -2.56 0.38 -1.61
N ASP A 335 -3.89 0.35 -1.62
CA ASP A 335 -4.72 1.54 -1.46
C ASP A 335 -5.02 1.80 0.03
N ALA A 336 -5.44 3.03 0.34
CA ALA A 336 -5.86 3.35 1.70
C ALA A 336 -7.14 2.61 2.10
N PRO A 337 -7.33 2.32 3.40
CA PRO A 337 -8.57 1.78 3.91
C PRO A 337 -9.75 2.65 3.45
N PRO A 338 -10.90 2.04 3.09
CA PRO A 338 -12.11 2.79 2.79
C PRO A 338 -12.40 3.85 3.85
N ALA A 339 -12.93 5.01 3.43
CA ALA A 339 -13.14 6.15 4.32
C ALA A 339 -14.01 5.79 5.54
N GLU A 340 -14.98 4.88 5.38
CA GLU A 340 -15.82 4.37 6.48
C GLU A 340 -15.04 3.61 7.57
N TYR A 341 -13.85 3.10 7.27
CA TYR A 341 -12.96 2.45 8.24
C TYR A 341 -11.96 3.41 8.86
N ARG A 342 -11.75 4.58 8.24
CA ARG A 342 -10.86 5.63 8.72
C ARG A 342 -11.52 6.68 9.60
N GLU A 343 -12.83 6.58 9.86
CA GLU A 343 -13.57 7.54 10.66
C GLU A 343 -12.99 7.67 12.08
N GLN A 344 -12.16 8.68 12.28
CA GLN A 344 -11.60 9.07 13.57
C GLN A 344 -11.97 10.52 13.87
N PRO A 345 -12.16 10.89 15.15
CA PRO A 345 -12.29 12.29 15.51
C PRO A 345 -11.03 13.06 15.06
N PRO A 346 -11.19 14.20 14.37
CA PRO A 346 -10.05 15.03 14.03
C PRO A 346 -9.22 15.41 15.25
N VAL A 347 -7.94 15.71 15.04
CA VAL A 347 -7.08 16.24 16.10
C VAL A 347 -7.66 17.53 16.68
N ALA A 348 -7.49 17.73 17.98
CA ALA A 348 -8.04 18.91 18.65
C ALA A 348 -7.25 20.18 18.33
N GLU A 349 -5.95 20.04 18.06
CA GLU A 349 -5.03 21.11 17.72
C GLU A 349 -4.11 20.60 16.58
N ALA A 350 -3.73 21.48 15.66
CA ALA A 350 -2.88 21.13 14.51
C ALA A 350 -1.46 20.71 14.89
N GLY A 351 -0.96 21.15 16.05
CA GLY A 351 0.44 20.97 16.46
C GLY A 351 1.44 21.93 15.80
N PHE A 352 1.00 22.80 14.89
CA PHE A 352 1.82 23.84 14.26
C PHE A 352 1.05 25.16 14.09
N GLU A 353 1.77 26.23 13.72
CA GLU A 353 1.16 27.55 13.47
C GLU A 353 0.33 27.51 12.17
N THR A 354 -1.00 27.51 12.31
CA THR A 354 -1.96 27.61 11.20
C THR A 354 -3.26 28.30 11.65
N ASP A 355 -3.96 28.91 10.71
CA ASP A 355 -5.30 29.47 10.92
C ASP A 355 -6.43 28.46 10.62
N ALA A 356 -6.09 27.28 10.09
CA ALA A 356 -7.05 26.21 9.77
C ALA A 356 -7.54 25.52 11.06
N ASP A 357 -8.80 25.08 11.05
CA ASP A 357 -9.42 24.30 12.11
C ASP A 357 -9.47 22.82 11.65
N PRO A 358 -8.69 21.91 12.27
CA PRO A 358 -8.67 20.49 11.88
C PRO A 358 -10.04 19.81 11.95
N SER A 359 -11.01 20.37 12.68
CA SER A 359 -12.37 19.81 12.75
C SER A 359 -13.25 20.15 11.54
N THR A 360 -12.84 21.10 10.70
CA THR A 360 -13.63 21.57 9.54
C THR A 360 -12.84 21.70 8.24
N ASP A 361 -11.52 21.84 8.31
CA ASP A 361 -10.65 22.05 7.16
C ASP A 361 -9.81 20.78 6.90
N ASP A 362 -9.68 20.43 5.62
CA ASP A 362 -8.84 19.30 5.20
C ASP A 362 -7.35 19.70 5.21
N LEU A 363 -6.49 18.73 5.51
CA LEU A 363 -5.04 18.88 5.44
C LEU A 363 -4.60 19.03 3.98
N GLY A 364 -3.87 20.10 3.69
CA GLY A 364 -3.37 20.43 2.35
C GLY A 364 -2.25 21.46 2.35
N TRP A 365 -1.72 21.78 1.17
CA TRP A 365 -0.60 22.74 1.05
C TRP A 365 -0.90 24.14 1.60
N ASP A 366 -2.16 24.57 1.61
CA ASP A 366 -2.60 25.89 2.06
C ASP A 366 -2.73 26.00 3.59
N VAL A 367 -2.89 24.88 4.30
CA VAL A 367 -2.96 24.87 5.77
C VAL A 367 -1.57 24.81 6.42
N LEU A 368 -0.56 24.35 5.68
CA LEU A 368 0.80 24.18 6.19
C LEU A 368 1.56 25.50 6.39
N PRO A 369 2.49 25.56 7.35
CA PRO A 369 3.37 26.71 7.52
C PRO A 369 4.20 26.97 6.24
N GLU A 370 4.42 28.25 5.92
CA GLU A 370 5.12 28.65 4.68
C GLU A 370 6.51 28.00 4.56
N GLN A 371 7.23 27.82 5.67
CA GLN A 371 8.56 27.21 5.68
C GLN A 371 8.57 25.70 5.40
N GLU A 372 7.43 25.02 5.59
CA GLU A 372 7.31 23.58 5.33
C GLU A 372 6.83 23.28 3.91
N ARG A 373 6.41 24.33 3.18
CA ARG A 373 6.00 24.21 1.80
C ARG A 373 7.22 24.25 0.87
N PRO A 374 7.21 23.47 -0.22
CA PRO A 374 8.23 23.58 -1.25
C PRO A 374 8.11 24.93 -1.95
N ALA A 375 9.24 25.41 -2.48
CA ALA A 375 9.30 26.71 -3.17
C ALA A 375 8.42 26.79 -4.43
N GLN A 376 8.10 25.64 -5.02
CA GLN A 376 7.13 25.48 -6.09
C GLN A 376 6.23 24.31 -5.74
N LEU A 377 4.91 24.52 -5.82
CA LEU A 377 3.93 23.46 -5.68
C LEU A 377 3.86 22.63 -6.96
N PRO A 378 3.42 21.36 -6.89
CA PRO A 378 3.44 20.49 -8.05
C PRO A 378 2.63 21.01 -9.24
N HIS A 379 1.48 21.65 -9.00
CA HIS A 379 0.65 22.26 -10.04
C HIS A 379 1.25 23.53 -10.66
N GLU A 380 2.31 24.08 -10.08
CA GLU A 380 3.05 25.23 -10.60
C GLU A 380 4.19 24.79 -11.53
N ILE A 381 4.54 23.50 -11.55
CA ILE A 381 5.61 22.95 -12.38
C ILE A 381 5.09 22.72 -13.80
N GLU A 382 5.55 23.56 -14.72
CA GLU A 382 5.35 23.35 -16.16
C GLU A 382 6.23 22.19 -16.64
N LEU A 383 5.72 20.95 -16.61
CA LEU A 383 6.35 19.85 -17.34
C LEU A 383 5.83 19.86 -18.79
N PRO A 384 6.70 20.00 -19.81
CA PRO A 384 6.29 19.96 -21.22
C PRO A 384 5.54 18.69 -21.64
N LEU A 385 5.63 17.63 -20.82
CA LEU A 385 4.89 16.38 -20.98
C LEU A 385 3.50 16.44 -20.36
N LEU A 386 3.30 17.09 -19.20
CA LEU A 386 2.01 17.12 -18.52
C LEU A 386 0.92 17.82 -19.35
N ASP A 387 1.26 18.91 -20.05
CA ASP A 387 0.34 19.63 -20.95
C ASP A 387 -0.21 18.77 -22.11
N ARG A 388 0.41 17.62 -22.41
CA ARG A 388 -0.09 16.67 -23.42
C ARG A 388 -0.95 15.55 -22.85
N PHE A 389 -0.90 15.33 -21.54
CA PHE A 389 -1.55 14.20 -20.88
C PHE A 389 -2.66 14.60 -19.91
N LEU A 390 -2.65 15.85 -19.43
CA LEU A 390 -3.73 16.44 -18.65
C LEU A 390 -4.67 17.21 -19.62
N PRO A 391 -5.96 16.85 -19.72
CA PRO A 391 -6.91 17.39 -20.71
C PRO A 391 -7.32 18.85 -20.51
#